data_AF-A0A813JHK1-F1
#
_entry.id   AF-A0A813JHK1-F1
#
_cell.length_a   1.000
_cell.length_b   1.000
_cell.length_c   1.000
_cell.angle_alpha   90.00
_cell.angle_beta   90.00
_cell.angle_gamma   90.00
#
_symmetry.space_group_name_H-M   'P 1'
#
loop_
_entity.id
_entity.type
_entity.pdbx_description
1 polymer ?
#
loop_
_entity_poly.entity_id
_entity_poly.type
_entity_poly.pdbx_seq_one_letter_code
_entity_poly.pdbx_strand_id
1 'polypeptide(L)'
;DLGLPHCWSEPFTYERCCLAGGDPDCWDHEHQPEVCCHYVQPKTCQRDCLQWDTWRNWLPLLTRWRVKSQSTQDSVLVALFGLLGITNAFYVEFGINDHDNAIQSNSRFLYESTVWMDACDQQFGPRQEFWSLEKGSGTVPKRWHGLLLDVKHSNPGINLHKEEVTWRSVVQIFRKYNVPLEPDYVSIDIDSCDLWVFFALTEVYRPRVLTVEYNAAYPLSNATVADCLRDPPRGSISVLKGGASLASLFLAARERGYIVVWLTCYLDVFLVREDLLCEGQGPRSLRDLEFFGECAGQRVQTEPFAADWNLDFAEWLQQHGRLPF
;
A
#
# COMPACT_ATOMS: atom_id res chain seq x y z
N ASP A 1 -46.93 4.06 -25.95
CA ASP A 1 -45.57 3.88 -26.50
C ASP A 1 -45.19 5.03 -27.39
N LEU A 2 -44.53 6.03 -26.81
CA LEU A 2 -43.79 7.02 -27.57
C LEU A 2 -42.40 6.41 -27.79
N GLY A 3 -42.17 5.89 -29.00
CA GLY A 3 -40.92 5.24 -29.39
C GLY A 3 -39.73 6.16 -29.22
N LEU A 4 -38.99 5.99 -28.13
CA LEU A 4 -37.63 6.49 -28.02
C LEU A 4 -36.72 5.59 -28.86
N PRO A 5 -35.76 6.14 -29.63
CA PRO A 5 -34.83 5.35 -30.41
C PRO A 5 -34.04 4.39 -29.51
N HIS A 6 -33.77 3.18 -30.00
CA HIS A 6 -32.92 2.15 -29.37
C HIS A 6 -31.52 2.64 -28.90
N CYS A 7 -31.13 3.84 -29.31
CA CYS A 7 -29.87 4.51 -29.04
C CYS A 7 -29.55 4.70 -27.53
N TRP A 8 -30.58 4.93 -26.71
CA TRP A 8 -30.43 5.37 -25.31
C TRP A 8 -30.81 4.32 -24.25
N SER A 9 -30.98 3.05 -24.63
CA SER A 9 -31.38 1.99 -23.69
C SER A 9 -30.23 1.40 -22.86
N GLU A 10 -28.98 1.68 -23.24
CA GLU A 10 -27.74 1.23 -22.57
C GLU A 10 -27.19 2.34 -21.65
N PRO A 11 -26.48 2.01 -20.55
CA PRO A 11 -25.97 2.99 -19.60
C PRO A 11 -24.93 3.95 -20.22
N PHE A 12 -24.98 5.21 -19.80
CA PHE A 12 -23.99 6.24 -20.19
C PHE A 12 -22.63 5.93 -19.53
N THR A 13 -21.62 5.61 -20.32
CA THR A 13 -20.25 5.34 -19.85
C THR A 13 -19.25 6.38 -20.37
N TYR A 14 -18.18 6.63 -19.61
CA TYR A 14 -17.08 7.53 -20.02
C TYR A 14 -16.49 7.13 -21.37
N GLU A 15 -16.29 5.83 -21.58
CA GLU A 15 -15.69 5.29 -22.79
C GLU A 15 -16.55 5.55 -24.03
N ARG A 16 -17.87 5.33 -23.91
CA ARG A 16 -18.82 5.60 -25.00
C ARG A 16 -18.93 7.10 -25.30
N CYS A 17 -19.00 7.95 -24.27
CA CYS A 17 -19.28 9.37 -24.48
C CYS A 17 -18.06 10.26 -24.69
N CYS A 18 -16.89 9.91 -24.14
CA CYS A 18 -15.70 10.76 -24.17
C CYS A 18 -14.55 10.19 -25.02
N LEU A 19 -14.37 8.86 -25.07
CA LEU A 19 -13.23 8.25 -25.77
C LEU A 19 -13.59 7.80 -27.18
N ALA A 20 -14.77 7.20 -27.36
CA ALA A 20 -15.24 6.71 -28.65
C ALA A 20 -16.00 7.78 -29.47
N GLY A 21 -16.30 8.95 -28.90
CA GLY A 21 -17.11 10.00 -29.55
C GLY A 21 -18.59 9.67 -29.70
N GLY A 22 -19.04 8.57 -29.08
CA GLY A 22 -20.35 7.93 -29.23
C GLY A 22 -20.74 7.61 -30.67
N ASP A 23 -22.01 7.26 -30.86
CA ASP A 23 -22.55 7.04 -32.20
C ASP A 23 -23.11 8.37 -32.72
N PRO A 24 -22.54 8.94 -33.82
CA PRO A 24 -22.98 10.21 -34.38
C PRO A 24 -24.48 10.28 -34.70
N ASP A 25 -25.07 9.14 -35.04
CA ASP A 25 -26.49 9.03 -35.42
C ASP A 25 -27.41 9.04 -34.19
N CYS A 26 -26.84 8.95 -32.98
CA CYS A 26 -27.58 8.99 -31.73
C CYS A 26 -27.68 10.40 -31.13
N TRP A 27 -26.86 11.37 -31.56
CA TRP A 27 -26.81 12.69 -30.95
C TRP A 27 -27.97 13.60 -31.38
N ASP A 28 -28.51 14.36 -30.44
CA ASP A 28 -29.56 15.35 -30.69
C ASP A 28 -29.20 16.70 -30.05
N HIS A 29 -30.14 17.65 -30.07
CA HIS A 29 -29.91 18.98 -29.50
C HIS A 29 -29.76 18.99 -27.97
N GLU A 30 -30.20 17.94 -27.26
CA GLU A 30 -30.12 17.80 -25.80
C GLU A 30 -28.96 16.88 -25.37
N HIS A 31 -28.62 15.87 -26.18
CA HIS A 31 -27.59 14.87 -25.92
C HIS A 31 -26.48 15.00 -26.95
N GLN A 32 -25.48 15.83 -26.66
CA GLN A 32 -24.26 15.99 -27.46
C GLN A 32 -23.07 15.29 -26.78
N PRO A 33 -22.01 14.91 -27.52
CA PRO A 33 -20.81 14.30 -26.95
C PRO A 33 -20.27 15.10 -25.76
N GLU A 34 -20.22 16.42 -25.84
CA GLU A 34 -19.70 17.30 -24.80
C GLU A 34 -20.57 17.29 -23.54
N VAL A 35 -21.89 17.27 -23.72
CA VAL A 35 -22.87 17.22 -22.62
C VAL A 35 -22.85 15.83 -21.97
N CYS A 36 -22.92 14.75 -22.77
CA CYS A 36 -22.78 13.41 -22.23
C CYS A 36 -21.45 13.25 -21.49
N CYS A 37 -20.35 13.65 -22.14
CA CYS A 37 -19.02 13.57 -21.59
C CYS A 37 -18.87 14.38 -20.31
N HIS A 38 -19.58 15.50 -20.14
CA HIS A 38 -19.66 16.24 -18.89
C HIS A 38 -20.35 15.45 -17.75
N TYR A 39 -21.45 14.76 -18.05
CA TYR A 39 -22.20 13.96 -17.09
C TYR A 39 -21.52 12.63 -16.70
N VAL A 40 -20.75 12.05 -17.63
CA VAL A 40 -19.97 10.83 -17.39
C VAL A 40 -18.48 11.07 -17.18
N GLN A 41 -18.03 12.33 -17.08
CA GLN A 41 -16.67 12.62 -16.64
C GLN A 41 -16.44 11.78 -15.38
N PRO A 42 -15.37 10.97 -15.29
CA PRO A 42 -14.93 10.49 -14.00
C PRO A 42 -14.70 11.77 -13.19
N LYS A 43 -15.56 12.00 -12.20
CA LYS A 43 -15.31 13.05 -11.22
C LYS A 43 -13.94 12.70 -10.66
N THR A 44 -12.93 13.49 -10.99
CA THR A 44 -11.58 13.26 -10.47
C THR A 44 -11.68 13.33 -8.96
N CYS A 45 -11.58 12.16 -8.33
CA CYS A 45 -11.72 12.01 -6.90
C CYS A 45 -10.39 12.00 -6.16
N GLN A 46 -9.33 12.39 -6.86
CA GLN A 46 -8.19 12.99 -6.19
C GLN A 46 -8.69 14.15 -5.34
N ARG A 47 -8.69 13.91 -4.04
CA ARG A 47 -8.86 14.96 -3.06
C ARG A 47 -7.50 15.54 -2.78
N ASP A 48 -7.46 16.82 -2.41
CA ASP A 48 -6.21 17.46 -1.98
C ASP A 48 -5.56 16.72 -0.79
N CYS A 49 -6.38 16.00 -0.01
CA CYS A 49 -5.96 15.21 1.14
C CYS A 49 -6.90 14.02 1.41
N LEU A 50 -6.37 12.98 2.07
CA LEU A 50 -7.10 11.80 2.51
C LEU A 50 -7.96 12.11 3.76
N GLN A 51 -9.28 12.03 3.61
CA GLN A 51 -10.23 12.00 4.73
C GLN A 51 -10.28 10.58 5.32
N TRP A 52 -9.31 10.26 6.17
CA TRP A 52 -9.14 8.92 6.75
C TRP A 52 -10.38 8.36 7.43
N ASP A 53 -11.14 9.15 8.21
CA ASP A 53 -12.35 8.66 8.88
C ASP A 53 -13.43 8.22 7.89
N THR A 54 -13.58 8.95 6.79
CA THR A 54 -14.49 8.55 5.71
C THR A 54 -13.97 7.30 5.01
N TRP A 55 -12.69 7.31 4.65
CA TRP A 55 -12.07 6.22 3.91
C TRP A 55 -12.08 4.90 4.71
N ARG A 56 -11.72 4.91 5.99
CA ARG A 56 -11.68 3.72 6.85
C ARG A 56 -13.06 3.12 7.09
N ASN A 57 -14.11 3.94 7.07
CA ASN A 57 -15.50 3.47 7.25
C ASN A 57 -16.07 2.92 5.93
N TRP A 58 -15.58 3.42 4.80
CA TRP A 58 -15.99 2.97 3.48
C TRP A 58 -15.27 1.69 3.04
N LEU A 59 -13.97 1.55 3.28
CA LEU A 59 -13.18 0.42 2.81
C LEU A 59 -13.74 -0.96 3.23
N PRO A 60 -14.21 -1.19 4.48
CA PRO A 60 -14.83 -2.46 4.87
C PRO A 60 -16.14 -2.79 4.15
N LEU A 61 -16.82 -1.78 3.59
CA LEU A 61 -18.06 -1.96 2.82
C LEU A 61 -17.79 -2.46 1.40
N LEU A 62 -16.55 -2.34 0.94
CA LEU A 62 -16.13 -2.90 -0.34
C LEU A 62 -15.81 -4.39 -0.18
N THR A 63 -16.10 -5.15 -1.22
CA THR A 63 -15.53 -6.49 -1.39
C THR A 63 -14.03 -6.35 -1.54
N ARG A 64 -13.28 -6.61 -0.46
CA ARG A 64 -11.81 -6.71 -0.51
C ARG A 64 -11.42 -7.93 -1.32
N TRP A 65 -10.41 -7.77 -2.17
CA TRP A 65 -9.98 -8.79 -3.12
C TRP A 65 -8.46 -8.89 -3.18
N ARG A 66 -7.99 -9.97 -3.80
CA ARG A 66 -6.60 -10.36 -3.95
C ARG A 66 -6.37 -10.91 -5.35
N VAL A 67 -5.27 -10.50 -5.98
CA VAL A 67 -4.76 -11.05 -7.24
C VAL A 67 -3.30 -11.47 -7.12
N LYS A 68 -2.43 -10.61 -6.56
CA LYS A 68 -0.99 -10.84 -6.43
C LYS A 68 -0.55 -10.91 -4.98
N SER A 69 -0.95 -9.96 -4.12
CA SER A 69 -0.48 -9.87 -2.73
C SER A 69 -0.74 -11.14 -1.90
N GLN A 70 -0.17 -11.24 -0.70
CA GLN A 70 -0.42 -12.39 0.20
C GLN A 70 -1.89 -12.49 0.64
N SER A 71 -2.55 -11.35 0.83
CA SER A 71 -3.94 -11.20 1.26
C SER A 71 -4.60 -10.06 0.47
N THR A 72 -5.34 -9.17 1.12
CA THR A 72 -6.14 -8.11 0.47
C THR A 72 -5.38 -6.82 0.15
N GLN A 73 -4.04 -6.79 0.30
CA GLN A 73 -3.23 -5.60 0.10
C GLN A 73 -3.46 -4.95 -1.27
N ASP A 74 -3.63 -5.75 -2.33
CA ASP A 74 -3.91 -5.23 -3.68
C ASP A 74 -5.12 -4.26 -3.67
N SER A 75 -6.25 -4.70 -3.12
CA SER A 75 -7.47 -3.90 -3.08
C SER A 75 -7.34 -2.65 -2.19
N VAL A 76 -6.57 -2.75 -1.10
CA VAL A 76 -6.30 -1.62 -0.18
C VAL A 76 -5.41 -0.58 -0.86
N LEU A 77 -4.35 -1.00 -1.54
CA LEU A 77 -3.44 -0.10 -2.28
C LEU A 77 -4.18 0.61 -3.41
N VAL A 78 -5.00 -0.11 -4.18
CA VAL A 78 -5.81 0.51 -5.23
C VAL A 78 -6.80 1.51 -4.65
N ALA A 79 -7.46 1.19 -3.53
CA ALA A 79 -8.37 2.13 -2.87
C ALA A 79 -7.65 3.38 -2.32
N LEU A 80 -6.43 3.23 -1.77
CA LEU A 80 -5.62 4.35 -1.30
C LEU A 80 -5.15 5.24 -2.45
N PHE A 81 -4.52 4.67 -3.48
CA PHE A 81 -4.03 5.42 -4.63
C PHE A 81 -5.15 5.96 -5.53
N GLY A 82 -6.35 5.38 -5.50
CA GLY A 82 -7.53 5.96 -6.15
C GLY A 82 -7.96 7.31 -5.55
N LEU A 83 -7.63 7.56 -4.27
CA LEU A 83 -7.90 8.85 -3.59
C LEU A 83 -6.69 9.77 -3.55
N LEU A 84 -5.51 9.22 -3.24
CA LEU A 84 -4.26 9.98 -3.16
C LEU A 84 -3.73 10.35 -4.56
N GLY A 85 -4.13 9.59 -5.58
CA GLY A 85 -3.47 9.54 -6.88
C GLY A 85 -1.99 9.16 -6.79
N ILE A 86 -1.31 9.23 -7.93
CA ILE A 86 0.11 8.90 -8.07
C ILE A 86 0.89 10.12 -8.55
N THR A 87 2.18 10.18 -8.23
CA THR A 87 3.09 11.27 -8.61
C THR A 87 4.13 10.80 -9.62
N ASN A 88 5.03 9.90 -9.20
CA ASN A 88 6.09 9.33 -10.04
C ASN A 88 5.82 7.89 -10.45
N ALA A 89 4.74 7.30 -9.93
CA ALA A 89 4.35 5.91 -10.10
C ALA A 89 5.52 4.96 -9.85
N PHE A 90 6.38 5.29 -8.87
CA PHE A 90 7.54 4.49 -8.54
C PHE A 90 7.27 3.70 -7.26
N TYR A 91 7.56 2.40 -7.30
CA TYR A 91 7.49 1.56 -6.12
C TYR A 91 8.79 0.81 -5.87
N VAL A 92 9.03 0.48 -4.59
CA VAL A 92 10.08 -0.46 -4.17
C VAL A 92 9.48 -1.53 -3.29
N GLU A 93 9.88 -2.79 -3.45
CA GLU A 93 9.46 -3.89 -2.57
C GLU A 93 10.64 -4.79 -2.20
N PHE A 94 10.69 -5.18 -0.93
CA PHE A 94 11.69 -6.07 -0.35
C PHE A 94 11.11 -7.46 -0.07
N GLY A 95 11.96 -8.49 -0.04
CA GLY A 95 11.65 -9.82 0.50
C GLY A 95 10.55 -10.61 -0.23
N ILE A 96 10.56 -10.53 -1.56
CA ILE A 96 9.54 -11.18 -2.39
C ILE A 96 9.74 -12.70 -2.39
N ASN A 97 8.69 -13.43 -2.03
CA ASN A 97 8.75 -14.89 -1.91
C ASN A 97 8.71 -15.66 -3.26
N ASP A 98 8.04 -15.12 -4.30
CA ASP A 98 8.05 -15.70 -5.66
C ASP A 98 8.88 -14.84 -6.62
N HIS A 99 9.99 -15.42 -7.07
CA HIS A 99 11.02 -14.74 -7.84
C HIS A 99 10.77 -14.83 -9.36
N ASP A 100 9.84 -15.69 -9.80
CA ASP A 100 9.55 -15.91 -11.21
C ASP A 100 8.42 -14.99 -11.68
N ASN A 101 7.31 -14.95 -10.92
CA ASN A 101 6.11 -14.21 -11.30
C ASN A 101 5.70 -13.12 -10.31
N ALA A 102 6.45 -12.94 -9.22
CA ALA A 102 6.10 -12.04 -8.12
C ALA A 102 4.68 -12.30 -7.59
N ILE A 103 4.28 -13.57 -7.49
CA ILE A 103 3.11 -13.96 -6.70
C ILE A 103 3.44 -13.70 -5.22
N GLN A 104 2.46 -13.25 -4.44
CA GLN A 104 2.61 -12.76 -3.07
C GLN A 104 3.26 -11.37 -2.93
N SER A 105 3.65 -10.72 -4.04
CA SER A 105 4.14 -9.33 -3.99
C SER A 105 2.99 -8.35 -3.78
N ASN A 106 3.18 -7.40 -2.87
CA ASN A 106 2.23 -6.32 -2.59
C ASN A 106 2.17 -5.29 -3.73
N SER A 107 3.27 -5.10 -4.47
CA SER A 107 3.36 -4.12 -5.56
C SER A 107 3.03 -4.67 -6.94
N ARG A 108 3.05 -6.00 -7.14
CA ARG A 108 2.94 -6.59 -8.48
C ARG A 108 1.62 -6.29 -9.17
N PHE A 109 0.53 -6.17 -8.40
CA PHE A 109 -0.76 -5.77 -8.98
C PHE A 109 -0.67 -4.36 -9.57
N LEU A 110 -0.07 -3.40 -8.87
CA LEU A 110 0.09 -2.02 -9.35
C LEU A 110 0.85 -1.97 -10.69
N TYR A 111 1.87 -2.82 -10.86
CA TYR A 111 2.64 -2.91 -12.10
C TYR A 111 1.86 -3.49 -13.28
N GLU A 112 1.04 -4.51 -13.04
CA GLU A 112 0.30 -5.21 -14.10
C GLU A 112 -1.06 -4.59 -14.42
N SER A 113 -1.65 -3.85 -13.48
CA SER A 113 -2.98 -3.28 -13.65
C SER A 113 -2.97 -2.12 -14.62
N THR A 114 -3.73 -2.26 -15.71
CA THR A 114 -4.21 -1.13 -16.52
C THR A 114 -5.51 -0.54 -15.96
N VAL A 115 -6.18 -1.27 -15.06
CA VAL A 115 -7.42 -0.90 -14.40
C VAL A 115 -7.11 -0.06 -13.16
N TRP A 116 -7.71 1.13 -13.08
CA TRP A 116 -7.64 2.01 -11.92
C TRP A 116 -9.04 2.15 -11.33
N MET A 117 -9.18 1.97 -10.01
CA MET A 117 -10.41 2.39 -9.36
C MET A 117 -10.36 3.91 -9.17
N ASP A 118 -11.26 4.61 -9.87
CA ASP A 118 -11.70 5.90 -9.37
C ASP A 118 -12.60 5.63 -8.16
N ALA A 119 -12.06 5.81 -6.95
CA ALA A 119 -12.67 5.45 -5.66
C ALA A 119 -14.00 6.19 -5.33
N CYS A 120 -14.58 6.90 -6.29
CA CYS A 120 -15.84 7.62 -6.16
C CYS A 120 -17.05 6.92 -6.74
N ASP A 121 -16.90 5.79 -7.42
CA ASP A 121 -18.04 4.94 -7.71
C ASP A 121 -18.44 4.19 -6.42
N GLN A 122 -18.97 4.94 -5.45
CA GLN A 122 -19.32 4.50 -4.09
C GLN A 122 -20.33 3.35 -4.06
N GLN A 123 -20.92 3.00 -5.21
CA GLN A 123 -21.94 1.98 -5.33
C GLN A 123 -21.41 0.65 -5.87
N PHE A 124 -20.20 0.65 -6.46
CA PHE A 124 -19.64 -0.53 -7.06
C PHE A 124 -18.14 -0.60 -6.72
N GLY A 125 -17.79 -1.42 -5.73
CA GLY A 125 -16.48 -2.07 -5.76
C GLY A 125 -16.28 -2.71 -7.15
N PRO A 126 -15.04 -2.97 -7.59
CA PRO A 126 -14.77 -3.28 -9.00
C PRO A 126 -15.76 -4.34 -9.48
N ARG A 127 -16.67 -3.94 -10.39
CA ARG A 127 -17.60 -4.90 -11.00
C ARG A 127 -16.71 -5.99 -11.58
N GLN A 128 -17.05 -7.26 -11.35
CA GLN A 128 -16.33 -8.39 -11.93
C GLN A 128 -16.21 -8.29 -13.48
N GLU A 129 -16.94 -7.37 -14.10
CA GLU A 129 -16.94 -7.08 -15.53
C GLU A 129 -15.81 -6.14 -15.98
N PHE A 130 -15.15 -5.39 -15.09
CA PHE A 130 -14.02 -4.50 -15.43
C PHE A 130 -12.67 -5.25 -15.58
N TRP A 131 -12.70 -6.59 -15.59
CA TRP A 131 -11.54 -7.44 -15.85
C TRP A 131 -11.36 -7.77 -17.33
N SER A 132 -11.85 -6.94 -18.27
CA SER A 132 -11.37 -7.06 -19.64
C SER A 132 -9.90 -6.64 -19.68
N LEU A 133 -9.04 -7.63 -19.51
CA LEU A 133 -7.75 -7.68 -20.19
C LEU A 133 -8.08 -7.60 -21.69
N GLU A 134 -8.48 -6.44 -22.20
CA GLU A 134 -8.52 -6.24 -23.62
C GLU A 134 -7.09 -6.48 -24.09
N LYS A 135 -6.91 -7.61 -24.76
CA LYS A 135 -5.85 -7.86 -25.71
C LYS A 135 -6.02 -6.92 -26.91
N GLY A 136 -6.29 -5.64 -26.66
CA GLY A 136 -6.21 -4.58 -27.61
C GLY A 136 -4.75 -4.44 -27.97
N SER A 137 -4.44 -4.56 -29.25
CA SER A 137 -3.08 -4.54 -29.82
C SER A 137 -2.36 -3.18 -29.68
N GLY A 138 -2.83 -2.29 -28.81
CA GLY A 138 -2.16 -1.06 -28.42
C GLY A 138 -1.51 -1.22 -27.06
N THR A 139 -0.21 -0.99 -26.98
CA THR A 139 0.53 -0.98 -25.71
C THR A 139 0.01 0.15 -24.81
N VAL A 140 -0.93 -0.14 -23.91
CA VAL A 140 -1.24 0.76 -22.79
C VAL A 140 0.03 0.89 -21.96
N PRO A 141 0.60 2.10 -21.77
CA PRO A 141 1.82 2.27 -21.00
C PRO A 141 1.61 1.74 -19.58
N LYS A 142 2.46 0.81 -19.15
CA LYS A 142 2.51 0.42 -17.73
C LYS A 142 2.83 1.68 -16.93
N ARG A 143 1.88 2.08 -16.08
CA ARG A 143 1.96 3.36 -15.37
C ARG A 143 3.04 3.35 -14.30
N TRP A 144 3.31 2.19 -13.69
CA TRP A 144 4.27 2.04 -12.60
C TRP A 144 5.64 1.52 -13.05
N HIS A 145 6.67 2.05 -12.39
CA HIS A 145 8.05 1.57 -12.45
C HIS A 145 8.43 0.97 -11.10
N GLY A 146 8.87 -0.28 -11.12
CA GLY A 146 9.15 -1.04 -9.90
C GLY A 146 10.62 -1.37 -9.73
N LEU A 147 11.12 -1.31 -8.50
CA LEU A 147 12.37 -1.93 -8.06
C LEU A 147 12.06 -3.05 -7.07
N LEU A 148 12.44 -4.27 -7.40
CA LEU A 148 12.27 -5.42 -6.53
C LEU A 148 13.64 -5.82 -5.96
N LEU A 149 13.71 -6.10 -4.66
CA LEU A 149 14.96 -6.45 -3.98
C LEU A 149 14.79 -7.73 -3.17
N ASP A 150 15.70 -8.69 -3.35
CA ASP A 150 15.75 -9.93 -2.56
C ASP A 150 17.20 -10.28 -2.19
N VAL A 151 17.41 -10.94 -1.06
CA VAL A 151 18.76 -11.28 -0.59
C VAL A 151 19.38 -12.47 -1.33
N LYS A 152 18.57 -13.32 -2.00
CA LYS A 152 19.04 -14.56 -2.61
C LYS A 152 18.99 -14.54 -4.13
N HIS A 153 17.99 -13.90 -4.72
CA HIS A 153 17.63 -14.05 -6.13
C HIS A 153 17.72 -12.72 -6.89
N SER A 154 17.78 -12.85 -8.22
CA SER A 154 17.70 -11.75 -9.17
C SER A 154 16.92 -12.21 -10.38
N ASN A 155 16.07 -11.35 -10.94
CA ASN A 155 15.32 -11.62 -12.16
C ASN A 155 15.16 -10.31 -12.97
N PRO A 156 15.96 -10.13 -14.04
CA PRO A 156 15.89 -8.93 -14.88
C PRO A 156 14.51 -8.69 -15.50
N GLY A 157 13.72 -9.75 -15.75
CA GLY A 157 12.41 -9.65 -16.38
C GLY A 157 11.35 -8.94 -15.52
N ILE A 158 11.59 -8.85 -14.22
CA ILE A 158 10.71 -8.16 -13.25
C ILE A 158 11.45 -7.06 -12.48
N ASN A 159 12.64 -6.68 -12.93
CA ASN A 159 13.54 -5.73 -12.26
C ASN A 159 13.84 -6.13 -10.79
N LEU A 160 14.03 -7.43 -10.55
CA LEU A 160 14.46 -7.99 -9.27
C LEU A 160 15.98 -8.05 -9.19
N HIS A 161 16.54 -7.38 -8.19
CA HIS A 161 17.98 -7.35 -7.92
C HIS A 161 18.31 -8.06 -6.63
N LYS A 162 19.47 -8.70 -6.63
CA LYS A 162 20.01 -9.36 -5.45
C LYS A 162 20.69 -8.33 -4.54
N GLU A 163 20.07 -8.01 -3.42
CA GLU A 163 20.56 -7.04 -2.43
C GLU A 163 20.24 -7.48 -1.00
N GLU A 164 21.19 -7.27 -0.09
CA GLU A 164 20.94 -7.48 1.35
C GLU A 164 20.44 -6.18 1.98
N VAL A 165 19.12 -6.06 2.11
CA VAL A 165 18.48 -4.88 2.71
C VAL A 165 18.53 -4.98 4.23
N THR A 166 19.17 -4.00 4.85
CA THR A 166 19.26 -3.81 6.30
C THR A 166 19.09 -2.33 6.61
N TRP A 167 18.92 -1.97 7.88
CA TRP A 167 18.89 -0.57 8.29
C TRP A 167 20.18 0.19 7.95
N ARG A 168 21.32 -0.51 7.80
CA ARG A 168 22.62 0.09 7.41
C ARG A 168 22.75 0.29 5.90
N SER A 169 22.14 -0.59 5.10
CA SER A 169 22.34 -0.64 3.64
C SER A 169 21.21 0.02 2.84
N VAL A 170 19.98 0.09 3.37
CA VAL A 170 18.79 0.50 2.60
C VAL A 170 18.94 1.84 1.87
N VAL A 171 19.48 2.86 2.54
CA VAL A 171 19.70 4.18 1.93
C VAL A 171 20.72 4.13 0.79
N GLN A 172 21.80 3.35 0.95
CA GLN A 172 22.81 3.20 -0.09
C GLN A 172 22.26 2.45 -1.31
N ILE A 173 21.45 1.42 -1.08
CA ILE A 173 20.77 0.66 -2.13
C ILE A 173 19.81 1.58 -2.89
N PHE A 174 18.99 2.39 -2.20
CA PHE A 174 18.07 3.33 -2.86
C PHE A 174 18.82 4.34 -3.74
N ARG A 175 19.96 4.85 -3.28
CA ARG A 175 20.84 5.72 -4.07
C ARG A 175 21.41 5.00 -5.29
N LYS A 176 21.90 3.77 -5.12
CA LYS A 176 22.46 2.94 -6.21
C LYS A 176 21.47 2.78 -7.36
N TYR A 177 20.20 2.56 -7.04
CA TYR A 177 19.14 2.34 -8.03
C TYR A 177 18.38 3.60 -8.45
N ASN A 178 18.84 4.78 -8.04
CA ASN A 178 18.21 6.08 -8.35
C ASN A 178 16.72 6.13 -7.97
N VAL A 179 16.36 5.55 -6.83
CA VAL A 179 14.99 5.65 -6.30
C VAL A 179 14.69 7.14 -6.06
N PRO A 180 13.52 7.66 -6.48
CA PRO A 180 13.11 9.03 -6.16
C PRO A 180 13.15 9.29 -4.66
N LEU A 181 13.38 10.54 -4.23
CA LEU A 181 13.34 10.87 -2.80
C LEU A 181 11.96 10.68 -2.18
N GLU A 182 10.90 10.81 -2.97
CA GLU A 182 9.51 10.64 -2.54
C GLU A 182 8.80 9.59 -3.42
N PRO A 183 9.20 8.31 -3.37
CA PRO A 183 8.54 7.29 -4.18
C PRO A 183 7.07 7.16 -3.77
N ASP A 184 6.19 6.82 -4.71
CA ASP A 184 4.76 6.67 -4.39
C ASP A 184 4.52 5.53 -3.39
N TYR A 185 5.25 4.42 -3.50
CA TYR A 185 5.05 3.25 -2.65
C TYR A 185 6.35 2.55 -2.24
N VAL A 186 6.46 2.10 -0.99
CA VAL A 186 7.50 1.16 -0.54
C VAL A 186 6.90 0.06 0.32
N SER A 187 7.14 -1.21 -0.03
CA SER A 187 6.78 -2.37 0.79
C SER A 187 8.01 -2.93 1.51
N ILE A 188 7.93 -3.03 2.83
CA ILE A 188 9.00 -3.51 3.72
C ILE A 188 8.53 -4.80 4.40
N ASP A 189 9.04 -5.91 3.88
CA ASP A 189 8.85 -7.24 4.43
C ASP A 189 10.17 -7.98 4.20
N ILE A 190 11.01 -8.08 5.24
CA ILE A 190 12.34 -8.71 5.19
C ILE A 190 12.52 -9.72 6.33
N ASP A 191 11.41 -10.21 6.89
CA ASP A 191 11.35 -11.14 8.01
C ASP A 191 12.12 -10.66 9.26
N SER A 192 11.49 -9.80 10.07
CA SER A 192 11.79 -9.47 11.48
C SER A 192 12.49 -8.14 11.78
N CYS A 193 13.18 -7.51 10.82
CA CYS A 193 13.95 -6.26 11.04
C CYS A 193 13.30 -5.04 10.38
N ASP A 194 12.05 -5.16 10.01
CA ASP A 194 11.26 -4.26 9.15
C ASP A 194 11.18 -2.85 9.71
N LEU A 195 10.93 -2.73 11.02
CA LEU A 195 10.87 -1.44 11.72
C LEU A 195 12.19 -0.67 11.56
N TRP A 196 13.34 -1.33 11.68
CA TRP A 196 14.64 -0.65 11.59
C TRP A 196 14.96 -0.21 10.17
N VAL A 197 14.56 -1.00 9.17
CA VAL A 197 14.66 -0.59 7.76
C VAL A 197 13.76 0.60 7.48
N PHE A 198 12.50 0.56 7.93
CA PHE A 198 11.58 1.69 7.86
C PHE A 198 12.19 2.94 8.51
N PHE A 199 12.73 2.79 9.72
CA PHE A 199 13.25 3.90 10.51
C PHE A 199 14.50 4.51 9.90
N ALA A 200 15.38 3.72 9.27
CA ALA A 200 16.56 4.21 8.56
C ALA A 200 16.20 4.83 7.21
N LEU A 201 15.30 4.20 6.46
CA LEU A 201 14.88 4.68 5.14
C LEU A 201 14.26 6.09 5.23
N THR A 202 13.39 6.28 6.22
CA THR A 202 12.62 7.52 6.42
C THR A 202 13.42 8.70 6.99
N GLU A 203 14.71 8.51 7.28
CA GLU A 203 15.62 9.63 7.57
C GLU A 203 16.00 10.42 6.32
N VAL A 204 15.94 9.79 5.15
CA VAL A 204 16.43 10.36 3.89
C VAL A 204 15.33 10.40 2.83
N TYR A 205 14.53 9.33 2.75
CA TYR A 205 13.45 9.19 1.79
C TYR A 205 12.10 9.49 2.46
N ARG A 206 11.14 9.99 1.68
CA ARG A 206 9.78 10.26 2.13
C ARG A 206 8.74 9.58 1.25
N PRO A 207 8.67 8.23 1.23
CA PRO A 207 7.63 7.52 0.50
C PRO A 207 6.23 8.04 0.85
N ARG A 208 5.31 8.08 -0.12
CA ARG A 208 3.94 8.56 0.12
C ARG A 208 3.10 7.54 0.88
N VAL A 209 3.22 6.27 0.49
CA VAL A 209 2.60 5.12 1.15
C VAL A 209 3.67 4.09 1.46
N LEU A 210 3.63 3.48 2.64
CA LEU A 210 4.41 2.29 2.97
C LEU A 210 3.52 1.15 3.46
N THR A 211 3.96 -0.08 3.23
CA THR A 211 3.57 -1.24 4.03
C THR A 211 4.78 -1.75 4.80
N VAL A 212 4.59 -2.11 6.06
CA VAL A 212 5.65 -2.65 6.92
C VAL A 212 5.10 -3.88 7.65
N GLU A 213 5.80 -5.02 7.57
CA GLU A 213 5.40 -6.24 8.26
C GLU A 213 5.38 -6.01 9.79
N TYR A 214 4.35 -6.55 10.46
CA TYR A 214 4.27 -6.57 11.91
C TYR A 214 3.87 -7.94 12.43
N ASN A 215 4.30 -8.23 13.65
CA ASN A 215 3.96 -9.47 14.32
C ASN A 215 2.69 -9.29 15.17
N ALA A 216 1.57 -9.83 14.65
CA ALA A 216 0.26 -9.84 15.31
C ALA A 216 0.20 -10.67 16.60
N ALA A 217 1.25 -11.42 16.97
CA ALA A 217 1.33 -12.13 18.24
C ALA A 217 1.54 -11.18 19.44
N TYR A 218 2.06 -9.98 19.22
CA TYR A 218 2.21 -8.99 20.27
C TYR A 218 0.88 -8.28 20.55
N PRO A 219 0.51 -8.08 21.82
CA PRO A 219 -0.65 -7.26 22.18
C PRO A 219 -0.39 -5.79 21.87
N LEU A 220 -1.46 -5.04 21.62
CA LEU A 220 -1.39 -3.58 21.35
C LEU A 220 -0.75 -2.78 22.50
N SER A 221 -0.74 -3.32 23.72
CA SER A 221 -0.12 -2.70 24.89
C SER A 221 1.41 -2.74 24.90
N ASN A 222 2.06 -3.55 24.05
CA ASN A 222 3.49 -3.80 24.13
C ASN A 222 4.22 -3.23 22.92
N ALA A 223 5.17 -2.32 23.14
CA ALA A 223 6.05 -1.77 22.12
C ALA A 223 7.29 -2.66 21.89
N THR A 224 7.10 -3.97 21.70
CA THR A 224 8.22 -4.90 21.47
C THR A 224 8.72 -4.84 20.03
N VAL A 225 10.04 -4.90 19.84
CA VAL A 225 10.68 -5.07 18.52
C VAL A 225 11.92 -5.96 18.65
N ALA A 226 12.25 -6.70 17.60
CA ALA A 226 13.53 -7.41 17.50
C ALA A 226 14.71 -6.42 17.48
N ASP A 227 15.73 -6.67 18.28
CA ASP A 227 16.93 -5.84 18.38
C ASP A 227 17.92 -6.15 17.24
N CYS A 228 17.56 -5.71 16.04
CA CYS A 228 18.41 -5.85 14.85
C CYS A 228 19.58 -4.85 14.81
N LEU A 229 19.70 -3.95 15.79
CA LEU A 229 20.84 -3.03 15.89
C LEU A 229 22.12 -3.79 16.25
N ARG A 230 21.97 -4.86 17.03
CA ARG A 230 23.05 -5.76 17.46
C ARG A 230 23.52 -6.76 16.39
N ASP A 231 22.97 -6.68 15.18
CA ASP A 231 23.28 -7.59 14.07
C ASP A 231 23.15 -9.08 14.46
N PRO A 232 21.94 -9.51 14.85
CA PRO A 232 21.69 -10.87 15.30
C PRO A 232 22.08 -11.88 14.20
N PRO A 233 22.72 -13.02 14.53
CA PRO A 233 23.01 -14.06 13.56
C PRO A 233 21.74 -14.48 12.80
N ARG A 234 21.85 -14.74 11.50
CA ARG A 234 20.69 -15.12 10.68
C ARG A 234 19.96 -16.32 11.30
N GLY A 235 18.63 -16.19 11.44
CA GLY A 235 17.77 -17.22 12.05
C GLY A 235 17.78 -17.25 13.59
N SER A 236 18.53 -16.36 14.25
CA SER A 236 18.47 -16.21 15.72
C SER A 236 17.23 -15.44 16.18
N ILE A 237 16.68 -14.58 15.32
CA ILE A 237 15.35 -14.02 15.51
C ILE A 237 14.34 -15.03 14.99
N SER A 238 13.42 -15.44 15.87
CA SER A 238 12.34 -16.34 15.49
C SER A 238 11.31 -15.59 14.66
N VAL A 239 10.95 -16.08 13.48
CA VAL A 239 9.78 -15.59 12.71
C VAL A 239 8.46 -15.60 13.51
N LEU A 240 8.35 -16.42 14.56
CA LEU A 240 7.20 -16.42 15.46
C LEU A 240 7.31 -15.40 16.60
N LYS A 241 8.53 -15.04 17.01
CA LYS A 241 8.82 -14.24 18.22
C LYS A 241 9.66 -12.98 17.95
N GLY A 242 9.80 -12.62 16.69
CA GLY A 242 10.57 -11.49 16.17
C GLY A 242 9.68 -10.49 15.45
N GLY A 243 10.30 -9.55 14.73
CA GLY A 243 9.56 -8.47 14.08
C GLY A 243 9.24 -7.35 15.04
N ALA A 244 8.28 -6.53 14.64
CA ALA A 244 7.81 -5.40 15.41
C ALA A 244 6.35 -5.61 15.81
N SER A 245 5.99 -5.22 17.03
CA SER A 245 4.58 -5.08 17.40
C SER A 245 3.93 -3.92 16.65
N LEU A 246 2.60 -3.96 16.57
CA LEU A 246 1.82 -2.84 16.03
C LEU A 246 2.10 -1.54 16.80
N ALA A 247 2.29 -1.61 18.13
CA ALA A 247 2.59 -0.44 18.94
C ALA A 247 3.96 0.17 18.60
N SER A 248 4.98 -0.66 18.37
CA SER A 248 6.31 -0.20 17.95
C SER A 248 6.26 0.51 16.60
N LEU A 249 5.55 -0.05 15.62
CA LEU A 249 5.39 0.58 14.31
C LEU A 249 4.55 1.85 14.36
N PHE A 250 3.53 1.93 15.23
CA PHE A 250 2.79 3.16 15.45
C PHE A 250 3.71 4.27 15.99
N LEU A 251 4.53 3.98 17.01
CA LEU A 251 5.46 4.94 17.57
C LEU A 251 6.52 5.37 16.54
N ALA A 252 7.08 4.42 15.80
CA ALA A 252 8.06 4.69 14.75
C ALA A 252 7.45 5.55 13.62
N ALA A 253 6.22 5.24 13.20
CA ALA A 253 5.52 6.01 12.18
C ALA A 253 5.30 7.46 12.63
N ARG A 254 4.85 7.67 13.86
CA ARG A 254 4.64 9.01 14.43
C ARG A 254 5.93 9.82 14.47
N GLU A 255 7.04 9.21 14.90
CA GLU A 255 8.35 9.87 14.91
C GLU A 255 8.81 10.29 13.51
N ARG A 256 8.42 9.53 12.48
CA ARG A 256 8.83 9.76 11.08
C ARG A 256 7.82 10.57 10.26
N GLY A 257 6.74 11.07 10.86
CA GLY A 257 5.72 11.86 10.16
C GLY A 257 4.80 11.01 9.27
N TYR A 258 4.45 9.82 9.74
CA TYR A 258 3.55 8.87 9.09
C TYR A 258 2.38 8.51 10.01
N ILE A 259 1.26 8.14 9.39
CA ILE A 259 0.03 7.74 10.05
C ILE A 259 -0.29 6.29 9.67
N VAL A 260 -0.61 5.46 10.67
CA VAL A 260 -1.18 4.13 10.47
C VAL A 260 -2.60 4.29 9.94
N VAL A 261 -2.84 3.96 8.67
CA VAL A 261 -4.16 4.13 8.06
C VAL A 261 -4.97 2.84 8.01
N TRP A 262 -4.31 1.68 7.93
CA TRP A 262 -4.95 0.38 7.76
C TRP A 262 -4.04 -0.77 8.18
N LEU A 263 -4.62 -1.93 8.45
CA LEU A 263 -3.89 -3.18 8.67
C LEU A 263 -4.41 -4.29 7.75
N THR A 264 -3.49 -5.05 7.19
CA THR A 264 -3.79 -6.44 6.83
C THR A 264 -3.45 -7.29 8.05
N CYS A 265 -4.45 -7.79 8.77
CA CYS A 265 -4.19 -8.58 9.98
C CYS A 265 -3.15 -9.69 9.70
N TYR A 266 -2.23 -9.92 10.63
CA TYR A 266 -1.13 -10.91 10.54
C TYR A 266 0.00 -10.62 9.54
N LEU A 267 -0.09 -9.55 8.74
CA LEU A 267 0.88 -9.26 7.69
C LEU A 267 1.39 -7.82 7.84
N ASP A 268 0.72 -6.85 7.20
CA ASP A 268 1.25 -5.50 7.00
C ASP A 268 0.48 -4.41 7.74
N VAL A 269 1.24 -3.42 8.23
CA VAL A 269 0.73 -2.09 8.60
C VAL A 269 0.84 -1.17 7.39
N PHE A 270 -0.25 -0.49 7.02
CA PHE A 270 -0.25 0.55 6.00
C PHE A 270 0.01 1.90 6.65
N LEU A 271 1.07 2.56 6.20
CA LEU A 271 1.48 3.89 6.63
C LEU A 271 1.29 4.86 5.47
N VAL A 272 0.71 6.03 5.75
CA VAL A 272 0.62 7.13 4.78
C VAL A 272 1.31 8.35 5.38
N ARG A 273 2.05 9.07 4.53
CA ARG A 273 2.74 10.30 4.92
C ARG A 273 1.73 11.32 5.45
N GLU A 274 2.00 11.90 6.62
CA GLU A 274 1.01 12.68 7.37
C GLU A 274 0.47 13.89 6.60
N ASP A 275 1.30 14.53 5.77
CA ASP A 275 0.93 15.67 4.91
C ASP A 275 -0.06 15.31 3.80
N LEU A 276 -0.29 14.03 3.54
CA LEU A 276 -1.29 13.56 2.57
C LEU A 276 -2.67 13.34 3.20
N LEU A 277 -2.80 13.43 4.53
CA LEU A 277 -4.07 13.34 5.23
C LEU A 277 -4.63 14.74 5.47
N CYS A 278 -5.95 14.86 5.52
CA CYS A 278 -6.57 16.13 5.90
C CYS A 278 -6.25 16.44 7.38
N GLU A 279 -6.24 17.72 7.73
CA GLU A 279 -5.95 18.15 9.10
C GLU A 279 -6.85 17.44 10.11
N GLY A 280 -6.26 16.95 11.21
CA GLY A 280 -6.97 16.24 12.27
C GLY A 280 -7.37 14.79 11.95
N GLN A 281 -7.08 14.27 10.75
CA GLN A 281 -7.40 12.88 10.39
C GLN A 281 -6.36 11.88 10.90
N GLY A 282 -6.77 10.62 11.08
CA GLY A 282 -5.89 9.51 11.43
C GLY A 282 -5.68 9.31 12.95
N PRO A 283 -5.24 8.11 13.37
CA PRO A 283 -4.99 7.79 14.76
C PRO A 283 -3.82 8.61 15.34
N ARG A 284 -3.99 9.12 16.56
CA ARG A 284 -3.04 10.01 17.26
C ARG A 284 -2.48 9.41 18.53
N SER A 285 -3.10 8.34 19.03
CA SER A 285 -2.68 7.57 20.18
C SER A 285 -2.85 6.07 19.93
N LEU A 286 -2.19 5.22 20.73
CA LEU A 286 -2.39 3.77 20.67
C LEU A 286 -3.86 3.38 20.93
N ARG A 287 -4.59 4.18 21.70
CA ARG A 287 -6.02 3.98 21.96
C ARG A 287 -6.85 4.08 20.67
N ASP A 288 -6.45 4.94 19.74
CA ASP A 288 -7.16 5.08 18.46
C ASP A 288 -6.98 3.85 17.57
N LEU A 289 -5.99 3.00 17.87
CA LEU A 289 -5.78 1.71 17.21
C LEU A 289 -6.59 0.57 17.85
N GLU A 290 -7.36 0.80 18.92
CA GLU A 290 -8.23 -0.23 19.52
C GLU A 290 -9.24 -0.80 18.51
N PHE A 291 -9.62 -0.01 17.49
CA PHE A 291 -10.40 -0.49 16.35
C PHE A 291 -9.75 -1.67 15.62
N PHE A 292 -8.41 -1.69 15.58
CA PHE A 292 -7.63 -2.79 15.04
C PHE A 292 -7.23 -3.82 16.10
N GLY A 293 -7.81 -3.77 17.30
CA GLY A 293 -7.44 -4.64 18.42
C GLY A 293 -7.52 -6.14 18.10
N GLU A 294 -8.45 -6.54 17.23
CA GLU A 294 -8.57 -7.93 16.74
C GLU A 294 -7.44 -8.35 15.78
N CYS A 295 -6.61 -7.42 15.31
CA CYS A 295 -5.41 -7.74 14.55
C CYS A 295 -4.15 -7.84 15.44
N ALA A 296 -4.24 -7.56 16.74
CA ALA A 296 -3.13 -7.64 17.69
C ALA A 296 -3.41 -8.68 18.79
N GLY A 297 -2.36 -9.25 19.37
CA GLY A 297 -2.46 -10.26 20.43
C GLY A 297 -3.14 -11.58 20.00
N GLN A 298 -3.09 -11.95 18.73
CA GLN A 298 -3.90 -13.02 18.14
C GLN A 298 -3.33 -14.44 18.28
N ARG A 299 -2.10 -14.60 18.78
CA ARG A 299 -1.49 -15.93 18.99
C ARG A 299 -1.27 -16.19 20.46
N VAL A 300 -1.90 -17.24 21.00
CA VAL A 300 -1.65 -17.73 22.37
C VAL A 300 -0.20 -18.18 22.45
N GLN A 301 0.56 -17.47 23.27
CA GLN A 301 1.98 -17.73 23.44
C GLN A 301 2.15 -18.90 24.41
N THR A 302 2.51 -20.07 23.90
CA THR A 302 2.68 -21.29 24.71
C THR A 302 4.05 -21.42 25.36
N GLU A 303 5.00 -20.54 25.02
CA GLU A 303 6.39 -20.56 25.50
C GLU A 303 6.87 -19.14 25.80
N PRO A 304 7.70 -18.92 26.85
CA PRO A 304 8.25 -17.59 27.16
C PRO A 304 9.00 -16.98 25.96
N PHE A 305 8.97 -15.66 25.85
CA PHE A 305 9.80 -14.92 24.89
C PHE A 305 11.27 -15.27 25.13
N ALA A 306 12.02 -15.60 24.07
CA ALA A 306 13.47 -15.53 24.16
C ALA A 306 13.82 -14.04 24.26
N ALA A 307 14.00 -13.55 25.48
CA ALA A 307 14.18 -12.13 25.78
C ALA A 307 15.45 -11.53 25.14
N ASP A 308 16.41 -12.36 24.74
CA ASP A 308 17.78 -11.92 24.44
C ASP A 308 17.92 -11.07 23.16
N TRP A 309 16.93 -11.11 22.27
CA TRP A 309 16.93 -10.41 20.98
C TRP A 309 15.75 -9.46 20.78
N ASN A 310 15.03 -9.10 21.83
CA ASN A 310 13.94 -8.13 21.77
C ASN A 310 14.23 -6.96 22.71
N LEU A 311 13.73 -5.77 22.35
CA LEU A 311 13.76 -4.59 23.20
C LEU A 311 12.39 -3.89 23.21
N ASP A 312 12.20 -3.00 24.19
CA ASP A 312 11.07 -2.07 24.20
C ASP A 312 11.41 -0.83 23.35
N PHE A 313 10.70 -0.67 22.24
CA PHE A 313 10.93 0.41 21.29
C PHE A 313 10.59 1.78 21.87
N ALA A 314 9.61 1.88 22.77
CA ALA A 314 9.26 3.14 23.41
C ALA A 314 10.39 3.60 24.34
N GLU A 315 10.97 2.69 25.12
CA GLU A 315 12.15 2.98 25.94
C GLU A 315 13.37 3.36 25.07
N TRP A 316 13.63 2.59 24.00
CA TRP A 316 14.72 2.90 23.07
C TRP A 316 14.56 4.29 22.44
N LEU A 317 13.34 4.64 22.01
CA LEU A 317 13.06 5.93 21.38
C LEU A 317 13.28 7.08 22.36
N GLN A 318 12.92 6.93 23.64
CA GLN A 318 13.18 7.93 24.67
C GLN A 318 14.67 8.10 24.99
N GLN A 319 15.44 7.00 24.99
CA GLN A 319 16.85 7.02 25.38
C GLN A 319 17.78 7.46 24.23
N HIS A 320 17.46 7.06 23.00
CA HIS A 320 18.33 7.26 21.84
C HIS A 320 17.72 8.19 20.79
N GLY A 321 16.45 7.96 20.42
CA GLY A 321 15.71 8.78 19.45
C GLY A 321 16.22 8.74 18.00
N ARG A 322 17.41 8.18 17.75
CA ARG A 322 18.08 8.13 16.45
C ARG A 322 18.93 6.87 16.33
N LEU A 323 19.14 6.42 15.10
CA LEU A 323 20.00 5.26 14.83
C LEU A 323 21.47 5.57 15.16
N PRO A 324 22.23 4.59 15.65
CA PRO A 324 23.67 4.73 15.82
C PRO A 324 24.34 4.68 14.43
N PHE A 325 24.94 5.80 14.02
CA PHE A 325 25.69 5.91 12.76
C PHE A 325 27.15 5.48 12.90
#